data_AF-A0A924JVK0-F1
#
_entry.id   AF-A0A924JVK0-F1
#
_cell.length_a   1.000
_cell.length_b   1.000
_cell.length_c   1.000
_cell.angle_alpha   90.00
_cell.angle_beta   90.00
_cell.angle_gamma   90.00
#
_symmetry.space_group_name_H-M   'P 1'
#
loop_
_entity.id
_entity.type
_entity.pdbx_description
1 polymer ?
#
loop_
_entity_poly.entity_id
_entity_poly.type
_entity_poly.pdbx_seq_one_letter_code
_entity_poly.pdbx_strand_id
1 'polypeptide(L)' 'MDRVMIDCRKYPSDNNCQVTIAGTHDEVLEIAAWHDVTAHGHVDGPELRAMIEKDIVAA' A
#
# COMPACT_ATOMS: atom_id res chain seq x y z
N MET A 1 -3.36 11.51 16.16
CA MET A 1 -3.25 10.26 15.40
C MET A 1 -2.17 10.52 14.37
N ASP A 2 -1.07 9.79 14.43
CA ASP A 2 0.08 10.10 13.60
C ASP A 2 -0.21 9.69 12.15
N ARG A 3 0.23 10.53 11.22
CA ARG A 3 0.01 10.32 9.79
C ARG A 3 1.05 9.34 9.27
N VAL A 4 0.62 8.42 8.41
CA VAL A 4 1.48 7.42 7.81
C VAL A 4 1.35 7.42 6.30
N MET A 5 2.29 6.76 5.62
CA MET A 5 2.32 6.65 4.18
C MET A 5 2.94 5.35 3.70
N ILE A 6 2.58 4.96 2.49
CA ILE A 6 3.26 3.93 1.71
C ILE A 6 3.65 4.50 0.36
N ASP A 7 4.85 4.14 -0.11
CA ASP A 7 5.42 4.62 -1.36
C ASP A 7 5.69 3.46 -2.31
N CYS A 8 4.77 3.25 -3.27
CA CYS A 8 4.82 2.13 -4.20
C CYS A 8 6.04 2.20 -5.13
N ARG A 9 6.68 3.37 -5.29
CA ARG A 9 7.89 3.55 -6.11
C ARG A 9 9.09 2.75 -5.61
N LYS A 10 9.07 2.30 -4.35
CA LYS A 10 10.14 1.50 -3.74
C LYS A 10 10.16 0.06 -4.23
N TYR A 11 9.12 -0.39 -4.92
CA TYR A 11 8.99 -1.78 -5.37
C TYR A 11 9.06 -1.85 -6.91
N PRO A 12 9.73 -2.87 -7.46
CA PRO A 12 9.63 -3.15 -8.88
C PRO A 12 8.18 -3.50 -9.23
N SER A 13 7.63 -2.85 -10.24
CA SER A 13 6.27 -3.08 -10.73
C SER A 13 6.27 -3.06 -12.25
N ASP A 14 5.59 -4.01 -12.88
CA ASP A 14 5.43 -4.08 -14.34
C ASP A 14 4.78 -2.81 -14.92
N ASN A 15 3.98 -2.12 -14.09
CA ASN A 15 3.22 -0.93 -14.44
C ASN A 15 3.98 0.37 -14.12
N ASN A 16 5.21 0.26 -13.60
CA ASN A 16 6.06 1.37 -13.15
C ASN A 16 5.33 2.35 -12.20
N CYS A 17 4.61 1.79 -11.22
CA CYS A 17 3.73 2.53 -10.31
C CYS A 17 4.45 3.72 -9.64
N GLN A 18 3.84 4.91 -9.73
CA GLN A 18 4.35 6.15 -9.12
C GLN A 18 3.51 6.60 -7.91
N VAL A 19 2.59 5.76 -7.45
CA VAL A 19 1.62 6.11 -6.42
C VAL A 19 2.30 6.19 -5.05
N THR A 20 1.92 7.21 -4.29
CA THR A 20 2.18 7.33 -2.86
C THR A 20 0.85 7.61 -2.17
N ILE A 21 0.52 6.84 -1.13
CA ILE A 21 -0.74 6.98 -0.38
C ILE A 21 -0.38 7.43 1.03
N ALA A 22 -1.08 8.44 1.55
CA ALA A 22 -0.81 8.97 2.88
C ALA A 22 -2.09 9.41 3.60
N GLY A 23 -2.23 9.03 4.87
CA GLY A 23 -3.45 9.21 5.66
C GLY A 23 -3.30 8.65 7.07
N THR A 24 -4.41 8.28 7.69
CA THR A 24 -4.40 7.41 8.87
C THR A 24 -3.94 6.00 8.48
N HIS A 25 -3.53 5.20 9.46
CA HIS A 25 -3.10 3.82 9.22
C HIS A 25 -4.16 2.99 8.49
N ASP A 26 -5.40 3.05 8.96
CA ASP A 26 -6.51 2.26 8.39
C ASP A 26 -6.83 2.72 6.95
N GLU A 27 -6.84 4.03 6.69
CA GLU A 27 -7.02 4.55 5.32
C GLU A 27 -5.90 4.09 4.39
N VAL A 28 -4.64 4.14 4.83
CA VAL A 28 -3.50 3.74 4.01
C VAL A 28 -3.55 2.25 3.71
N LEU A 29 -3.83 1.41 4.72
CA LEU A 29 -3.90 -0.04 4.54
C LEU A 29 -5.01 -0.44 3.57
N GLU A 30 -6.22 0.11 3.73
CA GLU A 30 -7.35 -0.21 2.84
C GLU A 30 -7.10 0.25 1.40
N ILE A 31 -6.64 1.50 1.21
CA ILE A 31 -6.41 2.04 -0.14
C ILE A 31 -5.25 1.31 -0.82
N ALA A 32 -4.19 0.97 -0.09
CA ALA A 32 -3.06 0.23 -0.63
C ALA A 32 -3.47 -1.19 -1.04
N ALA A 33 -4.25 -1.92 -0.22
CA ALA A 33 -4.76 -3.24 -0.57
C ALA A 33 -5.65 -3.17 -1.82
N TRP A 34 -6.57 -2.20 -1.87
CA TRP A 34 -7.42 -1.99 -3.04
C TRP A 34 -6.60 -1.69 -4.31
N HIS A 35 -5.58 -0.83 -4.20
CA HIS A 35 -4.68 -0.52 -5.31
C HIS A 35 -3.95 -1.77 -5.79
N ASP A 36 -3.44 -2.59 -4.87
CA ASP A 36 -2.62 -3.75 -5.23
C ASP A 36 -3.44 -4.85 -5.93
N VAL A 37 -4.67 -5.07 -5.47
CA VAL A 37 -5.62 -5.97 -6.16
C VAL A 37 -6.01 -5.41 -7.53
N THR A 38 -6.41 -4.14 -7.59
CA THR A 38 -7.02 -3.57 -8.80
C THR A 38 -5.99 -3.25 -9.89
N ALA A 39 -4.80 -2.79 -9.51
CA ALA A 39 -3.75 -2.38 -10.44
C ALA A 39 -2.72 -3.49 -10.71
N HIS A 40 -2.42 -4.35 -9.72
CA HIS A 40 -1.37 -5.38 -9.83
C HIS A 40 -1.91 -6.81 -9.78
N GLY A 41 -3.22 -7.00 -9.58
CA GLY A 41 -3.87 -8.32 -9.68
C GLY A 41 -3.59 -9.26 -8.52
N HIS A 42 -3.07 -8.74 -7.39
CA HIS A 42 -2.92 -9.53 -6.18
C HIS A 42 -4.28 -9.93 -5.59
N VAL A 43 -4.27 -10.86 -4.65
CA VAL A 43 -5.48 -11.34 -3.96
C VAL A 43 -5.56 -10.67 -2.60
N ASP A 44 -6.68 -10.00 -2.29
CA ASP A 44 -6.89 -9.47 -0.94
C ASP A 44 -6.98 -10.63 0.06
N GLY A 45 -6.23 -10.50 1.15
CA GLY A 45 -6.11 -11.50 2.17
C GLY A 45 -5.15 -11.07 3.28
N PRO A 46 -5.11 -11.84 4.37
CA PRO A 46 -4.29 -11.51 5.54
C PRO A 46 -2.79 -11.46 5.21
N GLU A 47 -2.32 -12.28 4.28
CA GLU A 47 -0.92 -12.27 3.84
C GLU A 47 -0.57 -10.96 3.11
N LEU A 48 -1.38 -10.55 2.13
CA LEU A 48 -1.19 -9.30 1.40
C LEU A 48 -1.20 -8.10 2.36
N ARG A 49 -2.21 -8.03 3.23
CA ARG A 49 -2.36 -6.94 4.20
C ARG A 49 -1.17 -6.85 5.16
N ALA A 50 -0.67 -7.99 5.64
CA ALA A 50 0.51 -8.03 6.50
C ALA A 50 1.81 -7.65 5.76
N MET A 51 1.90 -7.84 4.44
CA MET A 51 3.02 -7.32 3.65
C MET A 51 2.94 -5.80 3.53
N ILE A 52 1.79 -5.28 3.12
CA ILE A 52 1.54 -3.83 2.99
C ILE A 52 1.83 -3.11 4.31
N GLU A 53 1.35 -3.65 5.44
CA GLU A 53 1.51 -3.05 6.76
C GLU A 53 2.97 -2.89 7.19
N LYS A 54 3.87 -3.81 6.79
CA LYS A 54 5.31 -3.70 7.08
C LYS A 54 5.99 -2.55 6.33
N ASP A 55 5.39 -2.11 5.24
CA ASP A 55 5.93 -1.08 4.35
C ASP A 55 5.34 0.31 4.62
N ILE A 56 4.33 0.40 5.49
CA ILE A 56 3.78 1.66 5.99
C ILE A 56 4.80 2.31 6.93
N VAL A 57 5.10 3.58 6.67
CA VAL A 57 6.04 4.37 7.47
C VAL A 57 5.40 5.67 7.94
N ALA A 58 5.97 6.31 8.96
CA ALA A 58 5.58 7.66 9.35
C ALA A 58 5.72 8.61 8.14
N ALA A 59 4.68 9.44 7.91
CA ALA A 59 4.63 10.38 6.80
C ALA A 59 5.35 11.70 7.10
#